data_AF-A0A2D7GQV5-F1
#
_entry.id   AF-A0A2D7GQV5-F1
#
_cell.length_a   1.000
_cell.length_b   1.000
_cell.length_c   1.000
_cell.angle_alpha   90.00
_cell.angle_beta   90.00
_cell.angle_gamma   90.00
#
_symmetry.space_group_name_H-M   'P 1'
#
loop_
_entity.id
_entity.type
_entity.pdbx_description
1 polymer ?
#
loop_
_entity_poly.entity_id
_entity_poly.type
_entity_poly.pdbx_seq_one_letter_code
_entity_poly.pdbx_strand_id
1 'polypeptide(L)'
;MLIAIATVFGLSACTEDNENVESTVSNQELYDENKATIEKMEARKDAPAELAAEPVTQAEAKEVNIKDNVTLKGSIIYKELEGGFFAFITEKGDRFTLHGLDKTYQKNGLVVEIEGITKPQMMTITQFGTVLEVQSVKVLDASKVIDGTNTH
;
A
#
# COMPACT_ATOMS: atom_id res chain seq x y z
N MET A 1 -8.53 -3.87 61.95
CA MET A 1 -7.87 -5.11 61.47
C MET A 1 -7.33 -4.80 60.08
N LEU A 2 -6.07 -4.36 60.02
CA LEU A 2 -5.36 -4.13 58.76
C LEU A 2 -5.05 -5.50 58.14
N ILE A 3 -5.42 -5.69 56.88
CA ILE A 3 -4.83 -6.77 56.07
C ILE A 3 -4.36 -6.11 54.77
N ALA A 4 -3.10 -5.67 54.80
CA ALA A 4 -2.35 -5.36 53.59
C ALA A 4 -1.94 -6.71 52.97
N ILE A 5 -2.41 -7.00 51.76
CA ILE A 5 -1.91 -8.11 50.96
C ILE A 5 -1.24 -7.50 49.73
N ALA A 6 0.08 -7.37 49.84
CA ALA A 6 0.95 -7.18 48.69
C ALA A 6 1.21 -8.56 48.07
N THR A 7 0.80 -8.75 46.81
CA THR A 7 1.15 -9.95 46.03
C THR A 7 1.77 -9.56 44.70
N VAL A 8 3.10 -9.43 44.76
CA VAL A 8 4.15 -9.90 43.83
C VAL A 8 3.77 -10.03 42.35
N PHE A 9 4.42 -9.19 41.54
CA PHE A 9 4.66 -9.38 40.11
C PHE A 9 5.35 -10.74 39.85
N GLY A 10 4.66 -11.65 39.16
CA GLY A 10 5.27 -12.84 38.59
C GLY A 10 5.92 -12.52 37.24
N LEU A 11 7.24 -12.30 37.24
CA LEU A 11 8.04 -12.46 36.03
C LEU A 11 8.22 -13.96 35.80
N SER A 12 7.58 -14.50 34.76
CA SER A 12 7.91 -15.84 34.28
C SER A 12 9.26 -15.77 33.59
N ALA A 13 10.32 -15.95 34.37
CA ALA A 13 11.65 -16.31 33.90
C ALA A 13 11.59 -17.78 33.44
N CYS A 14 11.66 -18.00 32.13
CA CYS A 14 12.07 -19.29 31.59
C CYS A 14 13.57 -19.19 31.30
N THR A 15 14.37 -19.60 32.27
CA THR A 15 15.77 -19.99 32.07
C THR A 15 15.83 -21.48 32.33
N GLU A 16 16.10 -22.25 31.30
CA GLU A 16 17.01 -23.39 31.40
C GLU A 16 17.57 -23.70 30.00
N ASP A 17 18.89 -23.61 29.95
CA ASP A 17 19.77 -23.77 28.81
C ASP A 17 19.88 -25.25 28.41
N ASN A 18 19.91 -25.56 27.10
CA ASN A 18 21.09 -26.22 26.52
C ASN A 18 21.03 -26.25 24.97
N GLU A 19 22.21 -26.01 24.40
CA GLU A 19 22.73 -26.46 23.10
C GLU A 19 22.27 -25.79 21.79
N ASN A 20 23.07 -24.78 21.43
CA ASN A 20 23.91 -24.77 20.21
C ASN A 20 23.20 -24.94 18.87
N VAL A 21 22.98 -23.83 18.14
CA VAL A 21 23.59 -23.63 16.81
C VAL A 21 23.82 -22.13 16.61
N GLU A 22 25.09 -21.74 16.77
CA GLU A 22 25.63 -20.52 16.20
C GLU A 22 25.80 -20.72 14.69
N SER A 23 25.26 -19.83 13.88
CA SER A 23 25.55 -19.78 12.44
C SER A 23 26.00 -18.36 12.09
N THR A 24 27.15 -18.01 12.64
CA THR A 24 27.99 -16.90 12.19
C THR A 24 28.88 -17.42 11.05
N VAL A 25 28.60 -16.91 9.85
CA VAL A 25 29.51 -16.65 8.72
C VAL A 25 30.78 -17.51 8.60
N SER A 26 30.85 -18.32 7.53
CA SER A 26 32.13 -18.56 6.83
C SER A 26 31.93 -18.44 5.32
N ASN A 27 32.24 -17.26 4.79
CA ASN A 27 32.46 -17.03 3.37
C ASN A 27 33.81 -17.64 2.98
N GLN A 28 33.91 -18.90 2.57
CA GLN A 28 35.16 -19.38 1.95
C GLN A 28 35.07 -20.63 1.05
N GLU A 29 33.90 -21.14 0.68
CA GLU A 29 33.82 -22.38 -0.13
C GLU A 29 33.01 -22.27 -1.43
N LEU A 30 32.76 -21.05 -1.94
CA LEU A 30 31.98 -20.86 -3.18
C LEU A 30 32.74 -20.10 -4.27
N TYR A 31 34.05 -20.30 -4.39
CA TYR A 31 34.87 -19.62 -5.41
C TYR A 31 35.66 -20.54 -6.36
N ASP A 32 35.71 -21.86 -6.14
CA ASP A 32 36.59 -22.74 -6.92
C ASP A 32 35.89 -23.66 -7.94
N GLU A 33 34.56 -23.85 -7.90
CA GLU A 33 33.84 -24.69 -8.89
C GLU A 33 33.37 -23.94 -10.15
N ASN A 34 33.47 -22.62 -10.19
CA ASN A 34 32.98 -21.83 -11.34
C ASN A 34 34.02 -21.62 -12.46
N LYS A 35 35.19 -22.26 -12.39
CA LYS A 35 36.24 -22.12 -13.42
C LYS A 35 36.23 -23.23 -14.48
N ALA A 36 35.52 -24.34 -14.27
CA ALA A 36 35.53 -25.48 -15.19
C ALA A 36 34.35 -25.53 -16.19
N THR A 37 33.38 -24.63 -16.07
CA THR A 37 32.15 -24.65 -16.89
C THR A 37 32.12 -23.58 -17.99
N ILE A 38 33.22 -22.84 -18.20
CA ILE A 38 33.30 -21.74 -19.18
C ILE A 38 33.77 -22.22 -20.57
N GLU A 39 34.34 -23.44 -20.71
CA GLU A 39 35.00 -23.86 -21.96
C GLU A 39 34.18 -24.78 -22.90
N LYS A 40 32.90 -25.07 -22.64
CA LYS A 40 32.14 -26.07 -23.45
C LYS A 40 30.75 -25.66 -23.97
N MET A 41 30.51 -24.37 -24.22
CA MET A 41 29.24 -23.93 -24.84
C MET A 41 29.43 -23.08 -26.10
N GLU A 42 30.54 -23.24 -26.80
CA GLU A 42 30.61 -22.88 -28.21
C GLU A 42 29.88 -23.94 -29.06
N ALA A 43 29.09 -23.48 -30.01
CA ALA A 43 28.39 -24.22 -31.07
C ALA A 43 26.99 -24.79 -30.74
N ARG A 44 25.98 -23.92 -30.75
CA ARG A 44 24.75 -24.12 -31.55
C ARG A 44 24.27 -22.78 -32.14
N LYS A 45 24.68 -22.52 -33.39
CA LYS A 45 23.94 -21.64 -34.31
C LYS A 45 22.61 -22.32 -34.55
N ASP A 46 21.51 -21.72 -34.10
CA ASP A 46 20.18 -21.75 -34.74
C ASP A 46 19.23 -20.98 -33.81
N ALA A 47 19.11 -19.68 -34.06
CA ALA A 47 18.19 -18.80 -33.35
C ALA A 47 16.75 -19.04 -33.86
N PRO A 48 15.78 -19.37 -32.99
CA PRO A 48 14.38 -19.15 -33.31
C PRO A 48 14.09 -17.66 -33.20
N ALA A 49 13.36 -17.14 -34.18
CA ALA A 49 12.88 -15.78 -34.27
C ALA A 49 12.37 -15.24 -32.93
N GLU A 50 12.89 -14.08 -32.57
CA GLU A 50 12.50 -13.21 -31.48
C GLU A 50 10.98 -13.05 -31.44
N LEU A 51 10.33 -13.67 -30.46
CA LEU A 51 8.97 -13.30 -30.08
C LEU A 51 9.09 -11.99 -29.30
N ALA A 52 9.11 -10.88 -30.03
CA ALA A 52 9.06 -9.56 -29.44
C ALA A 52 7.75 -9.43 -28.66
N ALA A 53 7.84 -9.54 -27.33
CA ALA A 53 6.82 -8.98 -26.47
C ALA A 53 6.92 -7.46 -26.64
N GLU A 54 6.01 -6.88 -27.41
CA GLU A 54 5.86 -5.43 -27.41
C GLU A 54 5.61 -5.01 -25.96
N PRO A 55 6.41 -4.08 -25.40
CA PRO A 55 6.12 -3.54 -24.09
C PRO A 55 4.74 -2.89 -24.17
N VAL A 56 3.75 -3.46 -23.49
CA VAL A 56 2.46 -2.82 -23.33
C VAL A 56 2.75 -1.55 -22.54
N THR A 57 2.74 -0.42 -23.22
CA THR A 57 2.81 0.90 -22.60
C THR A 57 1.54 1.05 -21.78
N GLN A 58 1.63 0.67 -20.51
CA GLN A 58 0.68 1.07 -19.50
C GLN A 58 0.70 2.60 -19.54
N ALA A 59 -0.39 3.22 -19.99
CA ALA A 59 -0.51 4.67 -20.03
C ALA A 59 -0.05 5.21 -18.68
N GLU A 60 1.11 5.87 -18.70
CA GLU A 60 1.75 6.38 -17.49
C GLU A 60 0.71 7.27 -16.80
N ALA A 61 0.29 6.85 -15.61
CA ALA A 61 -0.46 7.73 -14.74
C ALA A 61 0.46 8.92 -14.50
N LYS A 62 0.14 10.05 -15.13
CA LYS A 62 0.95 11.26 -15.08
C LYS A 62 1.00 11.72 -13.62
N GLU A 63 2.12 11.47 -12.95
CA GLU A 63 2.34 11.92 -11.59
C GLU A 63 2.46 13.45 -11.63
N VAL A 64 1.39 14.14 -11.23
CA VAL A 64 1.35 15.60 -11.19
C VAL A 64 2.18 16.05 -9.98
N ASN A 65 3.45 16.38 -10.21
CA ASN A 65 4.39 16.95 -9.24
C ASN A 65 4.15 18.46 -9.04
N ILE A 66 2.91 18.86 -8.81
CA ILE A 66 2.58 20.21 -8.36
C ILE A 66 1.56 20.08 -7.22
N LYS A 67 1.87 20.72 -6.08
CA LYS A 67 0.91 20.91 -5.00
C LYS A 67 -0.12 21.92 -5.49
N ASP A 68 -1.24 21.41 -5.95
CA ASP A 68 -2.29 22.21 -6.55
C ASP A 68 -3.50 22.24 -5.64
N ASN A 69 -4.11 23.42 -5.54
CA ASN A 69 -5.48 23.52 -5.06
C ASN A 69 -6.40 23.10 -6.20
N VAL A 70 -7.21 22.08 -5.96
CA VAL A 70 -8.08 21.46 -6.97
C VAL A 70 -9.51 21.40 -6.47
N THR A 71 -10.45 21.56 -7.40
CA THR A 71 -11.88 21.26 -7.19
C THR A 71 -12.25 20.11 -8.11
N LEU A 72 -12.67 18.98 -7.54
CA LEU A 72 -12.90 17.74 -8.27
C LEU A 72 -14.26 17.13 -7.92
N LYS A 73 -14.91 16.50 -8.89
CA LYS A 73 -16.15 15.73 -8.69
C LYS A 73 -15.89 14.24 -8.82
N GLY A 74 -16.54 13.45 -7.98
CA GLY A 74 -16.30 12.02 -7.92
C GLY A 74 -17.02 11.34 -6.77
N SER A 75 -16.61 10.11 -6.48
CA SER A 75 -17.18 9.29 -5.42
C SER A 75 -16.15 9.01 -4.33
N ILE A 76 -16.58 9.11 -3.08
CA ILE A 76 -15.84 8.63 -1.92
C ILE A 76 -16.08 7.12 -1.79
N ILE A 77 -15.01 6.34 -1.72
CA ILE A 77 -15.06 4.88 -1.68
C ILE A 77 -14.22 4.38 -0.51
N TYR A 78 -14.76 3.48 0.30
CA TYR A 78 -13.99 2.79 1.33
C TYR A 78 -13.18 1.64 0.72
N LYS A 79 -11.93 1.51 1.13
CA LYS A 79 -11.01 0.43 0.76
C LYS A 79 -10.55 -0.26 2.02
N GLU A 80 -10.71 -1.59 2.09
CA GLU A 80 -10.36 -2.40 3.28
C GLU A 80 -8.86 -2.70 3.41
N LEU A 81 -8.07 -2.44 2.37
CA LEU A 81 -6.64 -2.71 2.38
C LEU A 81 -5.93 -1.87 3.46
N GLU A 82 -4.89 -2.45 4.07
CA GLU A 82 -3.98 -1.76 4.99
C GLU A 82 -4.65 -1.12 6.22
N GLY A 83 -5.70 -1.77 6.73
CA GLY A 83 -6.44 -1.31 7.90
C GLY A 83 -7.60 -0.37 7.57
N GLY A 84 -7.84 -0.09 6.29
CA GLY A 84 -9.01 0.63 5.85
C GLY A 84 -8.75 2.13 5.61
N PHE A 85 -9.16 2.66 4.46
CA PHE A 85 -9.10 4.08 4.19
C PHE A 85 -10.20 4.54 3.23
N PHE A 86 -10.46 5.85 3.21
CA PHE A 86 -11.35 6.47 2.24
C PHE A 86 -10.54 7.00 1.05
N ALA A 87 -10.89 6.52 -0.13
CA ALA A 87 -10.38 6.97 -1.40
C ALA A 87 -11.38 7.89 -2.09
N PHE A 88 -10.91 8.65 -3.06
CA PHE A 88 -11.74 9.43 -3.97
C PHE A 88 -11.41 9.05 -5.41
N ILE A 89 -12.45 8.76 -6.18
CA ILE A 89 -12.32 8.45 -7.60
C ILE A 89 -13.09 9.51 -8.38
N THR A 90 -12.40 10.24 -9.24
CA THR A 90 -13.03 11.29 -10.07
C THR A 90 -13.93 10.67 -11.13
N GLU A 91 -14.80 11.48 -11.74
CA GLU A 91 -15.59 11.07 -12.90
C GLU A 91 -14.73 10.57 -14.08
N LYS A 92 -13.45 10.97 -14.13
CA LYS A 92 -12.47 10.54 -15.15
C LYS A 92 -11.70 9.28 -14.74
N GLY A 93 -11.86 8.82 -13.52
CA GLY A 93 -11.17 7.64 -12.99
C GLY A 93 -9.84 7.93 -12.29
N ASP A 94 -9.47 9.21 -12.11
CA ASP A 94 -8.30 9.58 -11.32
C ASP A 94 -8.50 9.17 -9.86
N ARG A 95 -7.42 8.73 -9.20
CA ARG A 95 -7.48 8.12 -7.87
C ARG A 95 -6.71 8.97 -6.87
N PHE A 96 -7.34 9.20 -5.73
CA PHE A 96 -6.75 9.92 -4.62
C PHE A 96 -6.98 9.18 -3.31
N THR A 97 -5.97 9.19 -2.45
CA THR A 97 -6.13 8.84 -1.03
C THR A 97 -6.59 10.10 -0.29
N LEU A 98 -7.71 10.06 0.43
CA LEU A 98 -8.20 11.21 1.16
C LEU A 98 -7.52 11.33 2.53
N HIS A 99 -7.03 12.53 2.82
CA HIS A 99 -6.48 12.88 4.13
C HIS A 99 -7.30 14.01 4.76
N GLY A 100 -7.65 13.87 6.04
CA GLY A 100 -8.43 14.88 6.77
C GLY A 100 -9.93 14.92 6.42
N LEU A 101 -10.48 13.85 5.82
CA LEU A 101 -11.91 13.79 5.53
C LEU A 101 -12.75 13.74 6.82
N ASP A 102 -13.65 14.70 6.97
CA ASP A 102 -14.58 14.76 8.11
C ASP A 102 -15.45 13.49 8.21
N LYS A 103 -15.72 13.03 9.44
CA LYS A 103 -16.48 11.80 9.71
C LYS A 103 -17.88 11.80 9.11
N THR A 104 -18.50 12.96 8.95
CA THR A 104 -19.83 13.09 8.34
C THR A 104 -19.84 12.68 6.86
N TYR A 105 -18.70 12.76 6.17
CA TYR A 105 -18.52 12.40 4.76
C TYR A 105 -17.85 11.03 4.56
N GLN A 106 -17.49 10.33 5.64
CA GLN A 106 -16.91 8.97 5.60
C GLN A 106 -17.99 7.92 5.28
N LYS A 107 -18.56 8.03 4.09
CA LYS A 107 -19.66 7.19 3.60
C LYS A 107 -19.27 6.56 2.27
N ASN A 108 -19.23 5.23 2.23
CA ASN A 108 -18.88 4.50 1.03
C ASN A 108 -19.95 4.72 -0.05
N GLY A 109 -19.54 5.23 -1.22
CA GLY A 109 -20.42 5.52 -2.35
C GLY A 109 -20.97 6.95 -2.39
N LEU A 110 -20.56 7.84 -1.48
CA LEU A 110 -21.03 9.24 -1.47
C LEU A 110 -20.44 10.01 -2.66
N VAL A 111 -21.31 10.63 -3.47
CA VAL A 111 -20.90 11.45 -4.62
C VAL A 111 -20.79 12.90 -4.18
N VAL A 112 -19.63 13.50 -4.42
CA VAL A 112 -19.28 14.82 -3.88
C VAL A 112 -18.48 15.65 -4.87
N GLU A 113 -18.46 16.96 -4.62
CA GLU A 113 -17.44 17.89 -5.07
C GLU A 113 -16.49 18.16 -3.89
N ILE A 114 -15.19 17.95 -4.09
CA ILE A 114 -14.14 18.18 -3.08
C ILE A 114 -13.25 19.32 -3.54
N GLU A 115 -12.99 20.26 -2.64
CA GLU A 115 -11.86 21.18 -2.75
C GLU A 115 -10.73 20.68 -1.85
N GLY A 116 -9.51 20.63 -2.38
CA GLY A 116 -8.39 20.09 -1.62
C GLY A 116 -7.03 20.46 -2.20
N ILE A 117 -5.97 20.07 -1.50
CA ILE A 117 -4.58 20.30 -1.92
C ILE A 117 -3.93 18.96 -2.21
N THR A 118 -3.44 18.75 -3.43
CA THR A 118 -2.69 17.54 -3.77
C THR A 118 -1.34 17.53 -3.06
N LYS A 119 -0.93 16.36 -2.56
CA LYS A 119 0.36 16.13 -1.89
C LYS A 119 1.13 15.01 -2.57
N PRO A 120 1.64 15.23 -3.80
CA PRO A 120 2.36 14.20 -4.56
C PRO A 120 3.62 13.68 -3.87
N GLN A 121 4.24 14.45 -2.97
CA GLN A 121 5.42 14.01 -2.19
C GLN A 121 5.07 13.30 -0.88
N MET A 122 3.78 13.14 -0.55
CA MET A 122 3.39 12.45 0.68
C MET A 122 3.45 10.95 0.46
N MET A 123 4.40 10.29 1.12
CA MET A 123 4.47 8.83 1.12
C MET A 123 3.33 8.25 1.97
N THR A 124 2.64 7.25 1.42
CA THR A 124 1.62 6.49 2.14
C THR A 124 1.79 5.00 1.85
N ILE A 125 1.30 4.16 2.75
CA ILE A 125 1.20 2.73 2.49
C ILE A 125 0.12 2.42 1.44
N THR A 126 -0.96 3.22 1.39
CA THR A 126 -2.20 2.93 0.63
C THR A 126 -2.01 2.66 -0.86
N GLN A 127 -0.92 3.19 -1.44
CA GLN A 127 -0.56 3.03 -2.85
C GLN A 127 -1.75 3.22 -3.81
N PHE A 128 -2.66 4.15 -3.50
CA PHE A 128 -3.91 4.41 -4.23
C PHE A 128 -3.92 5.81 -4.86
N GLY A 129 -2.81 6.17 -5.51
CA GLY A 129 -2.65 7.46 -6.17
C GLY A 129 -2.24 8.59 -5.22
N THR A 130 -2.40 9.82 -5.69
CA THR A 130 -1.93 11.04 -5.00
C THR A 130 -2.75 11.31 -3.74
N VAL A 131 -2.11 11.71 -2.64
CA VAL A 131 -2.86 12.16 -1.47
C VAL A 131 -3.56 13.49 -1.75
N LEU A 132 -4.84 13.59 -1.41
CA LEU A 132 -5.61 14.82 -1.43
C LEU A 132 -5.93 15.22 0.01
N GLU A 133 -5.34 16.33 0.46
CA GLU A 133 -5.70 16.95 1.73
C GLU A 133 -7.03 17.70 1.54
N VAL A 134 -8.09 17.20 2.17
CA VAL A 134 -9.46 17.70 2.01
C VAL A 134 -9.60 19.04 2.73
N GLN A 135 -10.07 20.07 2.03
CA GLN A 135 -10.40 21.37 2.62
C GLN A 135 -11.90 21.58 2.75
N SER A 136 -12.68 21.21 1.73
CA SER A 136 -14.13 21.33 1.75
C SER A 136 -14.77 20.17 0.97
N VAL A 137 -16.01 19.84 1.35
CA VAL A 137 -16.82 18.80 0.71
C VAL A 137 -18.23 19.33 0.51
N LYS A 138 -18.74 19.18 -0.70
CA LYS A 138 -20.13 19.45 -1.05
C LYS A 138 -20.78 18.18 -1.58
N VAL A 139 -21.83 17.73 -0.90
CA VAL A 139 -22.58 16.53 -1.31
C VAL A 139 -23.39 16.83 -2.57
N LEU A 140 -23.25 15.95 -3.56
CA LEU A 140 -23.99 16.02 -4.82
C LEU A 140 -25.07 14.95 -4.91
N ASP A 141 -24.75 13.72 -4.48
CA ASP A 141 -25.70 12.60 -4.48
C ASP A 141 -25.32 11.58 -3.39
N ALA A 142 -26.31 11.17 -2.60
CA ALA A 142 -26.18 10.16 -1.55
C ALA A 142 -26.92 8.85 -1.87
N SER A 143 -27.59 8.75 -3.02
CA SER A 143 -28.37 7.57 -3.43
C SER A 143 -27.53 6.29 -3.58
N LYS A 144 -26.23 6.44 -3.80
CA LYS A 144 -25.26 5.35 -3.95
C LYS A 144 -24.54 4.98 -2.66
N VAL A 145 -24.89 5.62 -1.53
CA VAL A 145 -24.28 5.31 -0.25
C VAL A 145 -24.69 3.89 0.17
N ILE A 146 -23.69 3.06 0.44
CA ILE A 146 -23.88 1.71 0.97
C ILE A 146 -23.81 1.79 2.48
N ASP A 147 -24.93 2.14 3.09
CA ASP A 147 -25.12 1.92 4.52
C ASP A 147 -25.45 0.43 4.68
N GLY A 148 -24.77 -0.28 5.59
CA GLY A 148 -24.88 -1.74 5.78
C GLY A 148 -26.28 -2.28 6.13
N THR A 149 -27.33 -1.47 5.96
CA THR A 149 -28.74 -1.76 6.19
C THR A 149 -29.44 -2.45 5.01
N ASN A 150 -28.77 -2.64 3.87
CA ASN A 150 -29.31 -3.38 2.72
C ASN A 150 -28.79 -4.83 2.68
N THR A 151 -28.88 -5.53 3.81
CA THR A 151 -28.79 -7.00 3.84
C THR A 151 -30.23 -7.55 3.76
N HIS A 152 -30.61 -8.02 2.58
CA HIS A 152 -31.79 -8.87 2.39
C HIS A 152 -31.35 -10.32 2.24
#